data_AF-A0A932JME9-F1
#
_entry.id   AF-A0A932JME9-F1
#
_cell.length_a   1.000
_cell.length_b   1.000
_cell.length_c   1.000
_cell.angle_alpha   90.00
_cell.angle_beta   90.00
_cell.angle_gamma   90.00
#
_symmetry.space_group_name_H-M   'P 1'
#
loop_
_entity.id
_entity.type
_entity.pdbx_description
1 polymer ?
#
loop_
_entity_poly.entity_id
_entity_poly.type
_entity_poly.pdbx_seq_one_letter_code
_entity_poly.pdbx_strand_id
1 'polypeptide(L)'
;MIGPVLGCAALAVLELDAALVAQTLVSRPLVVGAAFGAMSGEPWLGALLGGTFELLGLADLPVGGHISWSAPTAAGVAALLAGQDVSLSLCLAGGLAAGLLHCRLELMERARRAATADALASAALAGERTVGAALLASLAGHAAMTFVVSLSVVAATALIERHVWWRAPEFARHGAAWVAMSAPWIGLSNAAVWGFKRA
;
A
#
# COMPACT_ATOMS: atom_id res chain seq x y z
N MET A 1 -11.53 -17.86 3.66
CA MET A 1 -11.12 -16.51 4.10
C MET A 1 -9.67 -16.57 4.54
N ILE A 2 -8.79 -15.79 3.91
CA ILE A 2 -7.39 -15.69 4.33
C ILE A 2 -7.29 -14.88 5.62
N GLY A 3 -6.44 -15.32 6.55
CA GLY A 3 -6.16 -14.53 7.76
C GLY A 3 -5.29 -13.30 7.45
N PRO A 4 -5.35 -12.23 8.28
CA PRO A 4 -4.66 -10.97 8.01
C PRO A 4 -3.14 -11.12 7.87
N VAL A 5 -2.53 -12.01 8.65
CA VAL A 5 -1.08 -12.28 8.60
C VAL A 5 -0.68 -12.86 7.24
N LEU A 6 -1.38 -13.91 6.78
CA LEU A 6 -1.11 -14.52 5.48
C LEU A 6 -1.44 -13.55 4.34
N GLY A 7 -2.48 -12.75 4.49
CA GLY A 7 -2.83 -11.67 3.57
C GLY A 7 -1.71 -10.64 3.41
N CYS A 8 -1.18 -10.14 4.53
CA CYS A 8 -0.06 -9.19 4.51
C CYS A 8 1.21 -9.80 3.91
N ALA A 9 1.47 -11.09 4.16
CA ALA A 9 2.62 -11.79 3.56
C ALA A 9 2.47 -11.94 2.04
N ALA A 10 1.28 -12.29 1.56
CA ALA A 10 0.99 -12.35 0.13
C ALA A 10 1.10 -10.97 -0.52
N LEU A 11 0.62 -9.92 0.15
CA LEU A 11 0.71 -8.54 -0.35
C LEU A 11 2.17 -8.09 -0.44
N ALA A 12 2.99 -8.44 0.55
CA ALA A 12 4.42 -8.15 0.53
C ALA A 12 5.16 -8.80 -0.64
N VAL A 13 4.80 -10.03 -1.01
CA VAL A 13 5.35 -10.70 -2.20
C VAL A 13 4.86 -10.03 -3.48
N LEU A 14 3.58 -9.67 -3.55
CA LEU A 14 2.99 -9.02 -4.71
C LEU A 14 3.59 -7.63 -4.95
N GLU A 15 3.91 -6.90 -3.88
CA GLU A 15 4.54 -5.58 -3.96
C GLU A 15 5.95 -5.64 -4.58
N LEU A 16 6.62 -6.80 -4.51
CA LEU A 16 7.88 -6.99 -5.23
C LEU A 16 7.68 -6.88 -6.74
N ASP A 17 6.52 -7.24 -7.31
CA ASP A 17 6.22 -7.03 -8.73
C ASP A 17 6.09 -5.54 -9.07
N ALA A 18 5.48 -4.76 -8.17
CA ALA A 18 5.34 -3.32 -8.33
C ALA A 18 6.70 -2.61 -8.36
N ALA A 19 7.58 -3.00 -7.45
CA ALA A 19 8.80 -2.25 -7.16
C ALA A 19 10.05 -2.78 -7.88
N LEU A 20 10.19 -4.10 -8.06
CA LEU A 20 11.50 -4.72 -8.31
C LEU A 20 11.52 -5.86 -9.34
N VAL A 21 10.43 -6.64 -9.50
CA VAL A 21 10.44 -7.90 -10.25
C VAL A 21 9.42 -7.85 -11.39
N ALA A 22 9.88 -8.04 -12.63
CA ALA A 22 9.04 -8.26 -13.82
C ALA A 22 8.08 -7.13 -14.26
N GLN A 23 7.60 -6.25 -13.37
CA GLN A 23 6.73 -5.12 -13.67
C GLN A 23 5.53 -5.53 -14.54
N THR A 24 4.92 -6.67 -14.20
CA THR A 24 3.91 -7.34 -15.04
C THR A 24 2.54 -6.65 -15.02
N LEU A 25 2.42 -5.52 -14.32
CA LEU A 25 1.16 -4.81 -14.04
C LEU A 25 0.15 -5.65 -13.23
N VAL A 26 0.54 -6.80 -12.67
CA VAL A 26 -0.31 -7.61 -11.79
C VAL A 26 -0.51 -6.89 -10.45
N SER A 27 0.47 -6.10 -10.04
CA SER A 27 0.41 -5.20 -8.89
C SER A 27 -0.49 -3.96 -9.08
N ARG A 28 -1.32 -3.87 -10.12
CA ARG A 28 -2.25 -2.74 -10.25
C ARG A 28 -3.28 -2.71 -9.11
N PRO A 29 -3.60 -1.55 -8.52
CA PRO A 29 -4.53 -1.44 -7.39
C PRO A 29 -5.87 -2.16 -7.60
N LEU A 30 -6.47 -2.08 -8.79
CA LEU A 30 -7.71 -2.78 -9.12
C LEU A 30 -7.55 -4.31 -9.04
N VAL A 31 -6.44 -4.84 -9.56
CA VAL A 31 -6.14 -6.28 -9.55
C VAL A 31 -5.86 -6.74 -8.12
N VAL A 32 -5.03 -6.00 -7.38
CA VAL A 32 -4.72 -6.28 -5.98
C VAL A 32 -5.99 -6.26 -5.13
N GLY A 33 -6.79 -5.20 -5.20
CA GLY A 33 -8.02 -5.08 -4.44
C GLY A 33 -9.01 -6.21 -4.73
N ALA A 34 -9.22 -6.56 -6.01
CA ALA A 34 -10.09 -7.65 -6.40
C ALA A 34 -9.59 -9.02 -5.88
N ALA A 35 -8.29 -9.30 -6.02
CA ALA A 35 -7.70 -10.55 -5.57
C ALA A 35 -7.79 -10.71 -4.04
N PHE A 36 -7.38 -9.68 -3.28
CA PHE A 36 -7.43 -9.70 -1.82
C PHE A 36 -8.86 -9.67 -1.27
N GLY A 37 -9.79 -8.97 -1.95
CA GLY A 37 -11.21 -9.03 -1.63
C GLY A 37 -11.75 -10.44 -1.75
N ALA A 38 -11.49 -11.11 -2.89
CA ALA A 38 -11.92 -12.49 -3.11
C ALA A 38 -11.34 -13.46 -2.08
N MET A 39 -10.05 -13.32 -1.76
CA MET A 39 -9.39 -14.16 -0.74
C MET A 39 -9.94 -13.91 0.67
N SER A 40 -10.37 -12.68 0.96
CA SER A 40 -10.90 -12.27 2.26
C SER A 40 -12.42 -12.45 2.38
N GLY A 41 -13.09 -12.94 1.33
CA GLY A 41 -14.54 -13.21 1.32
C GLY A 41 -15.42 -12.05 0.85
N GLU A 42 -14.83 -10.90 0.51
CA GLU A 42 -15.51 -9.67 0.10
C GLU A 42 -15.04 -9.21 -1.30
N PRO A 43 -15.31 -9.98 -2.37
CA PRO A 43 -14.77 -9.73 -3.70
C PRO A 43 -15.23 -8.38 -4.28
N TRP A 44 -16.51 -8.04 -4.10
CA TRP A 44 -17.07 -6.80 -4.63
C TRP A 44 -16.49 -5.57 -3.93
N LEU A 45 -16.41 -5.61 -2.61
CA LEU A 45 -15.86 -4.51 -1.81
C LEU A 45 -14.36 -4.34 -2.08
N GLY A 46 -13.60 -5.43 -2.20
CA GLY A 46 -12.19 -5.39 -2.59
C GLY A 46 -11.98 -4.81 -3.99
N ALA A 47 -12.78 -5.19 -4.98
CA ALA A 47 -12.73 -4.62 -6.32
C ALA A 47 -13.07 -3.12 -6.33
N LEU A 48 -14.06 -2.70 -5.54
CA LEU A 48 -14.44 -1.29 -5.38
C LEU A 48 -13.29 -0.47 -4.77
N LEU A 49 -12.68 -0.97 -3.69
CA LEU A 49 -11.54 -0.33 -3.04
C LEU A 49 -10.32 -0.27 -3.97
N GLY A 50 -10.02 -1.37 -4.65
CA GLY A 50 -8.95 -1.42 -5.66
C GLY A 50 -9.15 -0.40 -6.77
N GLY A 51 -10.36 -0.34 -7.35
CA GLY A 51 -10.72 0.67 -8.34
C GLY A 51 -10.66 2.10 -7.81
N THR A 52 -11.05 2.32 -6.56
CA THR A 52 -10.95 3.63 -5.91
C THR A 52 -9.49 4.09 -5.81
N PHE A 53 -8.58 3.22 -5.35
CA PHE A 53 -7.17 3.54 -5.27
C PHE A 53 -6.49 3.65 -6.64
N GLU A 54 -6.93 2.86 -7.63
CA GLU A 54 -6.51 3.02 -9.02
C GLU A 54 -6.84 4.43 -9.52
N LEU A 55 -8.09 4.88 -9.33
CA LEU A 55 -8.55 6.21 -9.72
C LEU A 55 -7.83 7.33 -8.98
N LEU A 56 -7.57 7.16 -7.68
CA LEU A 56 -6.77 8.11 -6.90
C LEU A 56 -5.31 8.18 -7.38
N GLY A 57 -4.77 7.06 -7.85
CA GLY A 57 -3.39 6.95 -8.35
C GLY A 57 -3.21 7.35 -9.81
N LEU A 58 -4.28 7.54 -10.60
CA LEU A 58 -4.19 7.81 -12.04
C LEU A 58 -3.30 9.01 -12.40
N ALA A 59 -3.25 10.01 -11.52
CA ALA A 59 -2.45 11.21 -11.75
C ALA A 59 -1.04 11.17 -11.19
N ASP A 60 -0.75 10.19 -10.33
CA ASP A 60 0.55 9.98 -9.72
C ASP A 60 1.31 8.92 -10.52
N LEU A 61 1.71 9.27 -11.74
CA LEU A 61 2.65 8.44 -12.48
C LEU A 61 4.05 8.57 -11.85
N PRO A 62 4.75 7.47 -11.56
CA PRO A 62 6.10 7.53 -11.04
C PRO A 62 7.05 8.05 -12.13
N VAL A 63 7.35 9.34 -12.11
CA VAL A 63 8.30 9.98 -13.03
C VAL A 63 9.49 10.53 -12.24
N GLY A 64 10.71 10.21 -12.67
CA GLY A 64 11.94 10.83 -12.13
C GLY A 64 12.24 10.52 -10.66
N GLY A 65 11.80 9.39 -10.13
CA GLY A 65 12.05 8.99 -8.74
C GLY A 65 11.08 9.59 -7.72
N HIS A 66 10.10 10.40 -8.16
CA HIS A 66 9.00 10.84 -7.32
C HIS A 66 7.99 9.71 -7.12
N ILE A 67 7.71 9.38 -5.86
CA ILE A 67 6.66 8.45 -5.46
C ILE A 67 5.79 9.17 -4.45
N SER A 68 4.52 9.37 -4.79
CA SER A 68 3.58 10.08 -3.94
C SER A 68 3.06 9.17 -2.81
N TRP A 69 2.81 7.89 -3.11
CA TRP A 69 2.34 6.84 -2.20
C TRP A 69 2.34 5.47 -2.92
N SER A 70 2.23 4.35 -2.18
CA SER A 70 2.01 3.01 -2.78
C SER A 70 0.52 2.69 -2.88
N ALA A 71 -0.05 2.86 -4.07
CA ALA A 71 -1.44 2.52 -4.37
C ALA A 71 -1.75 1.01 -4.27
N PRO A 72 -0.86 0.08 -4.69
CA PRO A 72 -1.10 -1.36 -4.55
C PRO A 72 -1.14 -1.80 -3.08
N THR A 73 -0.19 -1.32 -2.26
CA THR A 73 -0.19 -1.58 -0.81
C THR A 73 -1.47 -1.05 -0.16
N ALA A 74 -1.91 0.15 -0.53
CA ALA A 74 -3.15 0.73 -0.02
C ALA A 74 -4.38 -0.10 -0.37
N ALA A 75 -4.50 -0.54 -1.64
CA ALA A 75 -5.60 -1.38 -2.09
C ALA A 75 -5.63 -2.74 -1.38
N GLY A 76 -4.47 -3.39 -1.24
CA GLY A 76 -4.36 -4.67 -0.54
C GLY A 76 -4.75 -4.56 0.94
N VAL A 77 -4.25 -3.54 1.65
CA VAL A 77 -4.59 -3.32 3.06
C VAL A 77 -6.08 -3.03 3.25
N ALA A 78 -6.67 -2.18 2.41
CA ALA A 78 -8.09 -1.88 2.50
C ALA A 78 -8.97 -3.10 2.23
N ALA A 79 -8.60 -3.94 1.25
CA ALA A 79 -9.32 -5.18 0.95
C ALA A 79 -9.19 -6.22 2.08
N LEU A 80 -8.04 -6.30 2.75
CA LEU A 80 -7.84 -7.14 3.93
C LEU A 80 -8.64 -6.66 5.16
N LEU A 81 -8.83 -5.35 5.30
CA LEU A 81 -9.70 -4.77 6.33
C LEU A 81 -11.18 -5.04 6.05
N ALA A 82 -11.58 -4.96 4.78
CA ALA A 82 -12.94 -5.27 4.36
C ALA A 82 -13.38 -6.69 4.77
N GLY A 83 -12.50 -7.69 4.60
CA GLY A 83 -12.79 -9.06 5.06
C GLY A 83 -12.72 -9.28 6.58
N GLN A 84 -12.55 -8.22 7.37
CA GLN A 84 -12.64 -8.24 8.83
C GLN A 84 -13.83 -7.41 9.34
N ASP A 85 -14.82 -7.17 8.49
CA ASP A 85 -16.03 -6.39 8.80
C ASP A 85 -15.72 -4.96 9.28
N VAL A 86 -14.58 -4.39 8.85
CA VAL A 86 -14.22 -3.00 9.14
C VAL A 86 -15.05 -2.06 8.27
N SER A 87 -15.49 -0.93 8.84
CA SER A 87 -16.31 0.03 8.12
C SER A 87 -15.57 0.58 6.89
N LEU A 88 -16.30 0.80 5.78
CA LEU A 88 -15.73 1.27 4.52
C LEU A 88 -14.82 2.51 4.68
N SER A 89 -15.23 3.46 5.53
CA SER A 89 -14.45 4.66 5.82
C SER A 89 -13.09 4.35 6.43
N LEU A 90 -13.03 3.40 7.37
CA LEU A 90 -11.78 2.96 7.97
C LEU A 90 -10.97 2.05 7.04
N CYS A 91 -11.61 1.25 6.18
CA CYS A 91 -10.91 0.51 5.14
C CYS A 91 -10.15 1.45 4.21
N LEU A 92 -10.80 2.51 3.72
CA LEU A 92 -10.17 3.50 2.86
C LEU A 92 -9.07 4.28 3.60
N ALA A 93 -9.35 4.76 4.82
CA ALA A 93 -8.37 5.50 5.62
C ALA A 93 -7.14 4.65 5.98
N GLY A 94 -7.35 3.39 6.38
CA GLY A 94 -6.30 2.42 6.66
C GLY A 94 -5.47 2.11 5.40
N GLY A 95 -6.11 1.92 4.25
CA GLY A 95 -5.41 1.76 2.97
C GLY A 95 -4.52 2.97 2.63
N LEU A 96 -5.08 4.19 2.67
CA LEU A 96 -4.32 5.42 2.44
C LEU A 96 -3.13 5.55 3.40
N ALA A 97 -3.36 5.31 4.70
CA ALA A 97 -2.31 5.36 5.71
C ALA A 97 -1.19 4.36 5.39
N ALA A 98 -1.52 3.12 5.04
CA ALA A 98 -0.53 2.12 4.65
C ALA A 98 0.27 2.51 3.42
N GLY A 99 -0.39 2.99 2.36
CA GLY A 99 0.29 3.43 1.13
C GLY A 99 1.24 4.61 1.36
N LEU A 100 0.85 5.56 2.21
CA LEU A 100 1.70 6.69 2.58
C LEU A 100 2.88 6.27 3.47
N LEU A 101 2.63 5.48 4.50
CA LEU A 101 3.66 4.96 5.41
C LEU A 101 4.70 4.13 4.65
N HIS A 102 4.21 3.22 3.79
CA HIS A 102 5.05 2.37 2.95
C HIS A 102 5.96 3.21 2.05
N CYS A 103 5.40 4.19 1.35
CA CYS A 103 6.19 5.07 0.49
C CYS A 103 7.30 5.83 1.26
N ARG A 104 7.02 6.31 2.48
CA ARG A 104 8.04 6.97 3.30
C ARG A 104 9.20 6.04 3.63
N LEU A 105 8.91 4.81 4.04
CA LEU A 105 9.94 3.82 4.33
C LEU A 105 10.66 3.37 3.05
N GLU A 106 9.96 3.28 1.93
CA GLU A 106 10.58 2.96 0.64
C GLU A 106 11.59 4.02 0.21
N LEU A 107 11.28 5.31 0.40
CA LEU A 107 12.23 6.39 0.12
C LEU A 107 13.48 6.28 1.01
N MET A 108 13.32 5.91 2.28
CA MET A 108 14.44 5.65 3.19
C MET A 108 15.29 4.45 2.71
N GLU A 109 14.65 3.36 2.30
CA GLU A 109 15.30 2.17 1.73
C GLU A 109 16.04 2.49 0.43
N ARG A 110 15.48 3.33 -0.44
CA ARG A 110 16.13 3.80 -1.67
C ARG A 110 17.36 4.66 -1.35
N ALA A 111 17.24 5.59 -0.40
CA ALA A 111 18.36 6.43 0.04
C ALA A 111 19.48 5.58 0.65
N ARG A 112 19.14 4.60 1.50
CA ARG A 112 20.12 3.64 2.06
C ARG A 112 20.84 2.87 0.97
N ARG A 113 20.09 2.32 -0.01
CA ARG A 113 20.67 1.58 -1.13
C ARG A 113 21.63 2.43 -1.95
N ALA A 114 21.24 3.67 -2.27
CA ALA A 114 22.10 4.62 -2.96
C ALA A 114 23.41 4.88 -2.19
N ALA A 115 23.33 5.09 -0.87
CA ALA A 115 24.50 5.33 -0.03
C ALA A 115 25.45 4.13 0.07
N THR A 116 24.93 2.90 -0.07
CA THR A 116 25.72 1.67 0.02
C THR A 116 26.15 1.08 -1.33
N ALA A 117 25.73 1.69 -2.44
CA ALA A 117 25.90 1.11 -3.78
C ALA A 117 27.38 0.95 -4.17
N ASP A 118 28.20 1.97 -3.94
CA ASP A 118 29.63 1.93 -4.28
C ASP A 118 30.39 0.89 -3.46
N ALA A 119 30.11 0.81 -2.16
CA ALA A 119 30.71 -0.19 -1.28
C ALA A 119 30.32 -1.62 -1.68
N LEU A 120 29.06 -1.84 -2.08
CA LEU A 120 28.60 -3.12 -2.61
C LEU A 120 29.26 -3.47 -3.93
N ALA A 121 29.45 -2.49 -4.83
CA ALA A 121 30.14 -2.69 -6.09
C ALA A 121 31.62 -3.05 -5.88
N SER A 122 32.32 -2.35 -4.99
CA SER A 122 33.72 -2.67 -4.64
C SER A 122 33.85 -4.07 -4.04
N ALA A 123 32.98 -4.45 -3.10
CA ALA A 123 32.99 -5.78 -2.49
C ALA A 123 32.68 -6.91 -3.51
N ALA A 124 31.82 -6.64 -4.49
CA ALA A 124 31.52 -7.59 -5.55
C ALA A 124 32.72 -7.78 -6.51
N LEU A 125 33.42 -6.69 -6.87
CA LEU A 125 34.64 -6.75 -7.69
C LEU A 125 35.78 -7.47 -6.98
N ALA A 126 35.88 -7.33 -5.65
CA ALA A 126 36.85 -8.05 -4.82
C ALA A 126 36.50 -9.54 -4.59
N GLY A 127 35.32 -9.99 -5.03
CA GLY A 127 34.85 -11.37 -4.83
C GLY A 127 34.38 -11.69 -3.40
N GLU A 128 34.28 -10.69 -2.52
CA GLU A 128 33.90 -10.86 -1.11
C GLU A 128 32.38 -11.04 -0.92
N ARG A 129 31.59 -10.54 -1.87
CA ARG A 129 30.12 -10.68 -1.88
C ARG A 129 29.61 -10.97 -3.28
N THR A 130 28.64 -11.88 -3.38
CA THR A 130 27.93 -12.10 -4.64
C THR A 130 26.85 -11.05 -4.83
N VAL A 131 26.72 -10.54 -6.06
CA VAL A 131 25.64 -9.60 -6.43
C VAL A 131 24.26 -10.20 -6.14
N GLY A 132 24.10 -11.52 -6.36
CA GLY A 132 22.87 -12.24 -6.06
C GLY A 132 22.44 -12.18 -4.59
N ALA A 133 23.39 -12.33 -3.65
CA ALA A 133 23.07 -12.23 -2.22
C ALA A 133 22.64 -10.81 -1.82
N ALA A 134 23.27 -9.78 -2.39
CA ALA A 134 22.89 -8.38 -2.16
C ALA A 134 21.49 -8.07 -2.72
N LEU A 135 21.17 -8.57 -3.92
CA LEU A 135 19.84 -8.44 -4.50
C LEU A 135 18.78 -9.15 -3.67
N LEU A 136 19.04 -10.38 -3.23
CA LEU A 136 18.12 -11.13 -2.38
C LEU A 136 17.87 -10.41 -1.05
N ALA A 137 18.91 -9.87 -0.43
CA ALA A 137 18.79 -9.08 0.79
C ALA A 137 17.94 -7.81 0.56
N SER A 138 18.09 -7.13 -0.58
CA SER A 138 17.26 -5.98 -0.93
C SER A 138 15.80 -6.36 -1.15
N LEU A 139 15.53 -7.48 -1.83
CA LEU A 139 14.17 -8.00 -2.06
C LEU A 139 13.51 -8.38 -0.74
N ALA A 140 14.23 -9.13 0.10
CA ALA A 140 13.76 -9.55 1.41
C ALA A 140 13.50 -8.35 2.33
N GLY A 141 14.38 -7.35 2.33
CA GLY A 141 14.18 -6.11 3.07
C GLY A 141 12.93 -5.34 2.64
N HIS A 142 12.69 -5.24 1.31
CA HIS A 142 11.50 -4.59 0.78
C HIS A 142 10.22 -5.35 1.15
N ALA A 143 10.19 -6.67 0.98
CA ALA A 143 9.06 -7.50 1.38
C ALA A 143 8.78 -7.43 2.89
N ALA A 144 9.82 -7.48 3.72
CA ALA A 144 9.68 -7.38 5.18
C ALA A 144 9.09 -6.02 5.59
N MET A 145 9.54 -4.93 4.98
CA MET A 145 8.98 -3.60 5.18
C MET A 145 7.49 -3.56 4.81
N THR A 146 7.11 -4.03 3.62
CA THR A 146 5.70 -4.08 3.20
C THR A 146 4.86 -4.90 4.18
N PHE A 147 5.33 -6.09 4.56
CA PHE A 147 4.65 -6.95 5.52
C PHE A 147 4.42 -6.24 6.86
N VAL A 148 5.45 -5.61 7.44
CA VAL A 148 5.37 -4.94 8.73
C VAL A 148 4.41 -3.74 8.66
N VAL A 149 4.48 -2.91 7.62
CA VAL A 149 3.57 -1.78 7.44
C VAL A 149 2.13 -2.26 7.31
N SER A 150 1.86 -3.18 6.38
CA SER A 150 0.52 -3.70 6.14
C SER A 150 -0.07 -4.33 7.39
N LEU A 151 0.69 -5.19 8.07
CA LEU A 151 0.21 -5.85 9.29
C LEU A 151 -0.07 -4.85 10.41
N SER A 152 0.82 -3.87 10.61
CA SER A 152 0.66 -2.85 11.65
C SER A 152 -0.59 -2.00 11.42
N VAL A 153 -0.81 -1.57 10.17
CA VAL A 153 -1.98 -0.74 9.82
C VAL A 153 -3.27 -1.54 9.86
N VAL A 154 -3.28 -2.79 9.37
CA VAL A 154 -4.45 -3.68 9.48
C VAL A 154 -4.81 -3.88 10.95
N ALA A 155 -3.85 -4.23 11.79
CA ALA A 155 -4.09 -4.47 13.22
C ALA A 155 -4.56 -3.21 13.94
N ALA A 156 -3.92 -2.05 13.69
CA ALA A 156 -4.30 -0.79 14.31
C ALA A 156 -5.71 -0.36 13.91
N THR A 157 -6.05 -0.47 12.62
CA THR A 157 -7.37 -0.05 12.11
C THR A 157 -8.48 -0.96 12.62
N ALA A 158 -8.26 -2.28 12.64
CA ALA A 158 -9.21 -3.23 13.23
C ALA A 158 -9.42 -2.97 14.74
N LEU A 159 -8.35 -2.60 15.46
CA LEU A 159 -8.44 -2.22 16.87
C LEU A 159 -9.24 -0.92 17.07
N ILE A 160 -9.05 0.07 16.20
CA ILE A 160 -9.81 1.33 16.18
C ILE A 160 -11.29 1.05 15.93
N GLU A 161 -11.64 0.27 14.90
CA GLU A 161 -13.04 -0.11 14.60
C GLU A 161 -13.70 -0.72 15.85
N ARG A 162 -13.05 -1.72 16.44
CA ARG A 162 -13.61 -2.49 17.54
C ARG A 162 -13.76 -1.70 18.85
N HIS A 163 -12.81 -0.82 19.18
CA HIS A 163 -12.76 -0.21 20.52
C HIS A 163 -13.06 1.29 20.55
N VAL A 164 -12.86 1.99 19.45
CA VAL A 164 -12.87 3.46 19.41
C VAL A 164 -13.97 3.98 18.50
N TRP A 165 -14.15 3.36 17.33
CA TRP A 165 -14.97 3.93 16.26
C TRP A 165 -16.45 4.04 16.63
N TRP A 166 -16.99 3.09 17.39
CA TRP A 166 -18.37 3.16 17.88
C TRP A 166 -18.62 4.32 18.86
N ARG A 167 -17.57 4.86 19.50
CA ARG A 167 -17.63 6.04 20.39
C ARG A 167 -17.47 7.36 19.64
N ALA A 168 -17.09 7.33 18.37
CA ALA A 168 -16.93 8.54 17.59
C ALA A 168 -18.28 9.26 17.45
N PRO A 169 -18.31 10.60 17.55
CA PRO A 169 -19.53 11.37 17.30
C PRO A 169 -20.14 11.04 15.94
N GLU A 170 -21.48 11.07 15.84
CA GLU A 170 -22.18 10.74 14.59
C GLU A 170 -21.72 11.59 13.41
N PHE A 171 -21.48 12.89 13.62
CA PHE A 171 -21.00 13.77 12.55
C PHE A 171 -19.65 13.30 11.98
N ALA A 172 -18.76 12.74 12.80
CA ALA A 172 -17.46 12.25 12.36
C ALA A 172 -17.59 10.96 11.55
N ARG A 173 -18.45 10.02 11.99
CA ARG A 173 -18.72 8.78 11.26
C ARG A 173 -19.38 9.05 9.91
N HIS A 174 -20.39 9.91 9.89
CA HIS A 174 -21.07 10.32 8.65
C HIS A 174 -20.13 11.09 7.72
N GLY A 175 -19.35 12.04 8.25
CA GLY A 175 -18.36 12.78 7.46
C GLY A 175 -17.32 11.86 6.82
N ALA A 176 -16.78 10.89 7.59
CA ALA A 176 -15.84 9.90 7.07
C ALA A 176 -16.48 9.02 5.97
N ALA A 177 -17.75 8.62 6.13
CA ALA A 177 -18.48 7.88 5.11
C ALA A 177 -18.67 8.70 3.83
N TRP A 178 -19.04 9.98 3.93
CA TRP A 178 -19.14 10.88 2.80
C TRP A 178 -17.83 11.05 2.04
N VAL A 179 -16.72 11.23 2.77
CA VAL A 179 -15.38 11.30 2.18
C VAL A 179 -15.05 10.00 1.45
N ALA A 180 -15.32 8.84 2.06
CA ALA A 180 -15.05 7.55 1.46
C ALA A 180 -15.85 7.32 0.18
N MET A 181 -17.13 7.67 0.17
CA MET A 181 -17.99 7.60 -1.02
C MET A 181 -17.58 8.57 -2.12
N SER A 182 -16.95 9.69 -1.75
CA SER A 182 -16.51 10.73 -2.68
C SER A 182 -15.12 10.45 -3.26
N ALA A 183 -14.33 9.57 -2.65
CA ALA A 183 -12.94 9.30 -3.04
C ALA A 183 -12.74 8.92 -4.53
N PRO A 184 -13.58 8.08 -5.16
CA PRO A 184 -13.43 7.77 -6.59
C PRO A 184 -13.57 9.01 -7.48
N TRP A 185 -14.52 9.89 -7.14
CA TRP A 185 -14.78 11.13 -7.88
C TRP A 185 -13.64 12.13 -7.71
N ILE A 186 -13.07 12.20 -6.51
CA ILE A 186 -11.87 13.02 -6.24
C ILE A 186 -10.70 12.54 -7.12
N GLY A 187 -10.48 11.23 -7.21
CA GLY A 187 -9.46 10.65 -8.11
C GLY A 187 -9.70 11.01 -9.57
N LEU A 188 -10.92 10.81 -10.08
CA LEU A 188 -11.29 11.16 -11.46
C LEU A 188 -11.14 12.65 -11.79
N SER A 189 -11.42 13.53 -10.83
CA SER A 189 -11.40 14.97 -11.06
C SER A 189 -10.00 15.57 -11.22
N ASN A 190 -8.94 14.83 -10.88
CA ASN A 190 -7.58 15.35 -10.70
C ASN A 190 -7.50 16.57 -9.74
N ALA A 191 -8.53 16.86 -8.95
CA ALA A 191 -8.55 18.02 -8.05
C ALA A 191 -7.44 17.94 -6.98
N ALA A 192 -7.07 16.72 -6.56
CA ALA A 192 -5.95 16.49 -5.65
C ALA A 192 -4.57 16.88 -6.24
N VAL A 193 -4.40 16.78 -7.57
CA VAL A 193 -3.15 17.07 -8.30
C VAL A 193 -2.86 18.57 -8.34
N TRP A 194 -3.91 19.40 -8.30
CA TRP A 194 -3.79 20.87 -8.32
C TRP A 194 -3.74 21.49 -6.93
N GLY A 195 -4.32 20.84 -5.91
CA GLY A 195 -4.32 21.34 -4.53
C GLY A 195 -2.98 21.24 -3.80
N PHE A 196 -2.17 20.21 -4.09
CA PHE A 196 -0.89 19.97 -3.40
C PHE A 196 0.34 20.58 -4.06
N LYS A 197 0.22 21.19 -5.24
CA LYS A 197 1.35 21.86 -5.95
C LYS A 197 1.64 23.30 -5.48
N ARG A 198 1.10 23.74 -4.34
CA ARG A 198 1.43 25.05 -3.73
C ARG A 198 1.69 24.90 -2.22
N ALA A 199 2.86 24.40 -1.87
CA ALA A 199 3.54 24.70 -0.61
C ALA A 199 5.05 24.51 -0.81
#